data_AF-A0A8T5MS59-F1
#
_entry.id   AF-A0A8T5MS59-F1
#
_cell.length_a   1.000
_cell.length_b   1.000
_cell.length_c   1.000
_cell.angle_alpha   90.00
_cell.angle_beta   90.00
_cell.angle_gamma   90.00
#
_symmetry.space_group_name_H-M   'P 1'
#
loop_
_entity.id
_entity.type
_entity.pdbx_description
1 polymer ?
#
loop_
_entity_poly.entity_id
_entity_poly.type
_entity_poly.pdbx_seq_one_letter_code
_entity_poly.pdbx_strand_id
1 'polypeptide(L)' 'MNLNRIGREAEKFYDEHRDELEKKYREKIIAIDISEKKVIAAGEDLKQIMMEARKRKVGHEIAYMCVGEDRAVVKMR' A
#
# COMPACT_ATOMS: atom_id res chain seq x y z
N MET A 1 15.64 -0.92 -8.72
CA MET A 1 14.20 -0.79 -8.41
C MET A 1 13.64 0.40 -9.18
N ASN A 2 12.61 0.18 -10.01
CA ASN A 2 11.98 1.25 -10.79
C ASN A 2 10.80 1.82 -10.00
N LEU A 3 11.06 2.79 -9.12
CA LEU A 3 10.06 3.39 -8.21
C LEU A 3 8.83 3.95 -8.96
N ASN A 4 9.01 4.35 -10.22
CA ASN A 4 7.92 4.81 -11.10
C ASN A 4 6.96 3.69 -11.55
N ARG A 5 7.41 2.43 -11.52
CA ARG A 5 6.58 1.28 -11.85
C ARG A 5 5.75 0.84 -10.63
N ILE A 6 6.39 0.69 -9.47
CA ILE A 6 5.74 0.27 -8.22
C ILE A 6 4.60 1.26 -7.87
N GLY A 7 4.87 2.57 -7.95
CA GLY A 7 3.84 3.59 -7.71
C GLY A 7 2.66 3.47 -8.66
N ARG A 8 2.91 3.29 -9.96
CA ARG A 8 1.83 3.13 -10.96
C ARG A 8 1.00 1.87 -10.77
N GLU A 9 1.63 0.74 -10.41
CA GLU A 9 0.90 -0.49 -10.15
C GLU A 9 0.07 -0.40 -8.86
N ALA A 10 0.59 0.29 -7.83
CA ALA A 10 -0.16 0.57 -6.61
C ALA A 10 -1.36 1.49 -6.87
N GLU A 11 -1.18 2.57 -7.63
CA GLU A 11 -2.27 3.47 -8.02
C GLU A 11 -3.34 2.72 -8.83
N LYS A 12 -2.92 1.90 -9.80
CA LYS A 12 -3.85 1.09 -10.59
C LYS A 12 -4.65 0.12 -9.71
N PHE A 13 -3.97 -0.58 -8.80
CA PHE A 13 -4.63 -1.48 -7.85
C PHE A 13 -5.63 -0.72 -6.96
N TYR A 14 -5.27 0.47 -6.51
CA TYR A 14 -6.16 1.31 -5.71
C TYR A 14 -7.41 1.70 -6.49
N ASP A 15 -7.27 2.17 -7.73
CA ASP A 15 -8.41 2.53 -8.57
C ASP A 15 -9.30 1.32 -8.88
N GLU A 16 -8.73 0.14 -9.17
CA GLU A 16 -9.48 -1.10 -9.42
C GLU A 16 -10.26 -1.59 -8.19
N HIS A 17 -9.75 -1.35 -6.98
CA HIS A 17 -10.35 -1.81 -5.72
C HIS A 17 -10.86 -0.67 -4.84
N ARG A 18 -11.07 0.52 -5.41
CA ARG A 18 -11.31 1.76 -4.67
C ARG A 18 -12.44 1.64 -3.65
N ASP A 19 -13.63 1.23 -4.09
CA ASP A 19 -14.80 1.08 -3.23
C ASP A 19 -14.56 0.11 -2.06
N GLU A 20 -13.86 -1.00 -2.30
CA GLU A 20 -13.56 -1.97 -1.26
C GLU A 20 -12.52 -1.45 -0.26
N LEU A 21 -11.48 -0.79 -0.76
CA LEU A 21 -10.42 -0.23 0.05
C LEU A 21 -10.95 0.92 0.90
N GLU A 22 -11.68 1.87 0.31
CA GLU A 22 -12.30 2.97 1.04
C GLU A 22 -13.31 2.46 2.07
N LYS A 23 -14.06 1.39 1.79
CA LYS A 23 -14.99 0.82 2.78
C LYS A 23 -14.29 0.14 3.96
N LYS A 24 -13.16 -0.54 3.73
CA LYS A 24 -12.47 -1.35 4.75
C LYS A 24 -11.37 -0.59 5.49
N TYR A 25 -10.72 0.36 4.81
CA TYR A 25 -9.47 0.97 5.24
C TYR A 25 -9.49 2.50 5.16
N ARG A 26 -10.66 3.15 5.09
CA ARG A 26 -10.77 4.62 5.13
C ARG A 26 -9.86 5.23 6.19
N GLU A 27 -9.08 6.24 5.80
CA GLU A 27 -8.14 6.99 6.65
C GLU A 27 -7.00 6.14 7.23
N LYS A 28 -6.77 4.94 6.69
CA LYS A 28 -5.66 4.06 7.08
C LYS A 28 -4.62 3.99 5.97
N ILE A 29 -3.40 3.68 6.40
CA ILE A 29 -2.27 3.32 5.56
C ILE A 29 -2.37 1.83 5.25
N ILE A 30 -2.29 1.48 3.97
CA ILE A 30 -2.23 0.09 3.51
C ILE A 30 -0.85 -0.19 2.93
N ALA A 31 -0.37 -1.42 3.15
CA ALA A 31 0.76 -2.00 2.45
C ALA A 31 0.25 -2.96 1.38
N ILE A 32 0.61 -2.71 0.12
CA ILE A 32 0.24 -3.52 -1.03
C ILE A 32 1.48 -4.25 -1.51
N ASP A 33 1.41 -5.58 -1.57
CA ASP A 33 2.38 -6.39 -2.29
C ASP A 33 2.08 -6.27 -3.79
N ILE A 34 3.01 -5.69 -4.55
CA ILE A 34 2.86 -5.47 -5.99
C ILE A 34 3.00 -6.77 -6.77
N SER A 35 3.79 -7.73 -6.27
CA SER A 35 3.97 -9.02 -6.92
C SER A 35 2.71 -9.87 -6.83
N GLU A 36 2.01 -9.82 -5.69
CA GLU A 36 0.76 -10.56 -5.49
C GLU A 36 -0.51 -9.73 -5.75
N LYS A 37 -0.38 -8.42 -5.99
CA LYS A 37 -1.48 -7.45 -6.11
C LYS A 37 -2.48 -7.59 -4.95
N LYS A 38 -1.99 -7.54 -3.73
CA LYS A 38 -2.81 -7.76 -2.52
C LYS A 38 -2.39 -6.86 -1.36
N VAL A 39 -3.37 -6.42 -0.58
CA VAL A 39 -3.13 -5.76 0.71
C VAL A 39 -2.64 -6.78 1.73
N ILE A 40 -1.43 -6.55 2.27
CA ILE A 40 -0.77 -7.46 3.21
C ILE A 40 -0.76 -6.93 4.65
N ALA A 41 -0.91 -5.62 4.84
CA ALA A 41 -1.05 -4.96 6.15
C ALA A 41 -1.83 -3.64 6.00
N ALA A 42 -2.52 -3.22 7.06
CA ALA A 42 -3.25 -1.96 7.10
C ALA A 42 -3.33 -1.41 8.53
N GLY A 43 -3.22 -0.09 8.71
CA GLY A 43 -3.30 0.57 10.02
C GLY A 43 -2.99 2.06 9.94
N GLU A 44 -2.86 2.71 11.09
CA GLU A 44 -2.71 4.18 11.17
C GLU A 44 -1.24 4.63 11.22
N ASP A 45 -0.35 3.76 11.71
CA ASP A 45 1.08 4.07 11.86
C ASP A 45 1.92 3.43 10.75
N LEU A 46 2.57 4.26 9.93
CA LEU A 46 3.39 3.80 8.80
C LEU A 46 4.52 2.87 9.25
N LYS A 47 5.15 3.16 10.39
CA LYS A 47 6.33 2.43 10.86
C LYS A 47 5.96 1.01 11.28
N GLN A 48 4.83 0.85 11.96
CA GLN A 48 4.24 -0.44 12.29
C GLN A 48 3.89 -1.21 11.02
N ILE A 49 3.20 -0.59 10.08
CA ILE A 49 2.79 -1.24 8.82
C ILE A 49 3.98 -1.68 7.98
N MET A 50 5.04 -0.86 7.89
CA MET A 50 6.28 -1.25 7.23
C MET A 50 6.94 -2.45 7.91
N MET A 51 6.96 -2.48 9.25
CA MET A 51 7.56 -3.57 10.00
C MET A 51 6.77 -4.87 9.82
N GLU A 52 5.43 -4.82 9.83
CA GLU A 52 4.57 -5.97 9.58
C GLU A 52 4.68 -6.48 8.14
N ALA A 53 4.66 -5.57 7.16
CA ALA A 53 4.78 -5.90 5.75
C ALA A 53 6.14 -6.56 5.45
N ARG A 54 7.24 -6.01 5.98
CA ARG A 54 8.58 -6.60 5.84
C ARG A 54 8.71 -7.95 6.54
N LYS A 55 8.08 -8.15 7.70
CA LYS A 55 8.07 -9.45 8.39
C LYS A 55 7.32 -10.53 7.59
N ARG A 56 6.21 -10.16 6.95
CA ARG A 56 5.38 -11.10 6.19
C ARG A 56 5.96 -11.45 4.83
N LYS A 57 6.58 -10.48 4.14
CA LYS A 57 7.03 -10.61 2.75
C LYS A 57 8.44 -10.03 2.60
N VAL A 58 9.44 -10.76 3.11
CA VAL A 58 10.85 -10.39 2.95
C VAL A 58 11.24 -10.49 1.47
N GLY A 59 11.70 -9.39 0.88
CA GLY A 59 12.22 -9.35 -0.49
C GLY A 59 11.21 -9.05 -1.60
N HIS A 60 9.93 -8.83 -1.27
CA HIS A 60 8.91 -8.43 -2.23
C HIS A 60 8.89 -6.91 -2.47
N GLU A 61 8.39 -6.48 -3.63
CA GLU A 61 8.13 -5.08 -3.93
C GLU A 61 6.81 -4.65 -3.26
N ILE A 62 6.92 -3.82 -2.22
CA ILE A 62 5.78 -3.38 -1.41
C ILE A 62 5.58 -1.87 -1.60
N ALA A 63 4.35 -1.47 -1.90
CA ALA A 63 3.93 -0.07 -1.93
C ALA A 63 3.12 0.26 -0.66
N TYR A 64 3.21 1.52 -0.22
CA TYR A 64 2.44 2.03 0.91
C TYR A 64 1.63 3.24 0.46
N MET A 65 0.37 3.31 0.87
CA MET A 65 -0.48 4.45 0.55
C MET A 65 -1.58 4.66 1.59
N CYS A 66 -2.00 5.90 1.78
CA CYS A 66 -3.20 6.23 2.55
C CYS A 66 -4.45 6.01 1.69
N VAL A 67 -5.48 5.46 2.30
CA VAL A 67 -6.78 5.22 1.67
C VAL A 67 -7.73 6.35 2.07
N GLY A 68 -8.33 7.02 1.09
CA GLY A 68 -9.28 8.10 1.29
C GLY A 68 -8.94 9.38 0.51
N GLU A 69 -9.57 10.49 0.92
CA GLU A 69 -9.55 11.78 0.22
C GLU A 69 -8.18 12.50 0.32
N ASP A 70 -7.47 12.30 1.43
CA ASP A 70 -6.12 12.83 1.65
C ASP A 70 -5.06 11.86 1.08
N ARG A 71 -4.93 11.89 -0.25
CA ARG A 71 -4.06 11.01 -1.05
C ARG A 71 -2.57 11.32 -0.87
N ALA A 72 -2.01 11.05 0.30
CA ALA A 72 -0.56 11.05 0.51
C ALA A 72 0.02 9.66 0.14
N VAL A 73 0.47 9.51 -1.11
CA VAL A 73 1.26 8.33 -1.52
C VAL A 73 2.68 8.49 -0.94
N VAL A 74 2.94 7.86 0.21
CA VAL A 74 4.27 7.88 0.83
C VAL A 74 5.18 6.90 0.09
N LYS A 75 5.86 7.39 -0.96
CA LYS A 75 6.98 6.68 -1.60
C LYS A 75 8.20 6.72 -0.68
N MET A 76 8.61 5.59 -0.11
CA MET A 76 9.93 5.48 0.54
C MET A 76 10.96 4.83 -0.40
N ARG A 77 12.17 5.38 -0.38
CA ARG A 77 13.38 4.89 -1.08
C ARG A 77 13.88 3.57 -0.53
#